data_AF-A0A149ZUH5-F1
#
_entry.id   AF-A0A149ZUH5-F1
#
_cell.length_a   1.000
_cell.length_b   1.000
_cell.length_c   1.000
_cell.angle_alpha   90.00
_cell.angle_beta   90.00
_cell.angle_gamma   90.00
#
_symmetry.space_group_name_H-M   'P 1'
#
loop_
_entity.id
_entity.type
_entity.pdbx_description
1 polymer ?
#
loop_
_entity_poly.entity_id
_entity_poly.type
_entity_poly.pdbx_seq_one_letter_code
_entity_poly.pdbx_strand_id
1 'polypeptide(L)'
;MPKPSGHDTPRRTVHVIDRSGWGTSRAYPAIRALTLIWTCPTCRGPRGIPQKHRFHEDGEWFTCDRWDNPCGHVDMYVSVLNESRKG
;
A
#
# COMPACT_ATOMS: atom_id res chain seq x y z
N MET A 1 -27.99 16.89 20.02
CA MET A 1 -27.28 16.74 18.72
C MET A 1 -26.91 15.26 18.58
N PRO A 2 -27.52 14.48 17.66
CA PRO A 2 -27.01 13.13 17.41
C PRO A 2 -25.61 13.22 16.80
N LYS A 3 -24.66 12.44 17.34
CA LYS A 3 -23.32 12.28 16.76
C LYS A 3 -23.47 11.68 15.35
N PRO A 4 -22.73 12.14 14.33
CA PRO A 4 -22.76 11.48 13.03
C PRO A 4 -22.32 10.03 13.22
N SER A 5 -23.26 9.13 12.93
CA SER A 5 -23.11 7.69 12.90
C SER A 5 -22.37 7.26 11.63
N GLY A 6 -21.30 6.48 11.80
CA GLY A 6 -20.70 5.63 10.76
C GLY A 6 -20.05 6.38 9.59
N HIS A 7 -18.83 6.90 9.79
CA HIS A 7 -17.96 7.14 8.64
C HIS A 7 -17.53 5.77 8.11
N ASP A 8 -18.05 5.38 6.94
CA ASP A 8 -17.48 4.28 6.16
C ASP A 8 -15.98 4.51 6.09
N THR A 9 -15.23 3.58 6.68
CA THR A 9 -13.77 3.69 6.69
C THR A 9 -13.32 3.51 5.24
N PRO A 10 -12.69 4.52 4.62
CA PRO A 10 -12.42 4.48 3.20
C PRO A 10 -11.55 3.27 2.90
N ARG A 11 -11.99 2.40 1.99
CA ARG A 11 -11.18 1.29 1.49
C ARG A 11 -10.63 1.66 0.13
N ARG A 12 -9.39 1.28 -0.15
CA ARG A 12 -8.76 1.52 -1.45
C ARG A 12 -7.87 0.35 -1.85
N THR A 13 -7.94 0.00 -3.13
CA THR A 13 -7.05 -0.99 -3.74
C THR A 13 -5.81 -0.31 -4.31
N VAL A 14 -4.63 -0.83 -3.98
CA VAL A 14 -3.33 -0.37 -4.48
C VAL A 14 -2.45 -1.52 -4.92
N HIS A 15 -1.48 -1.23 -5.78
CA HIS A 15 -0.52 -2.17 -6.34
C HIS A 15 0.84 -1.91 -5.73
N VAL A 16 1.33 -2.79 -4.86
CA VAL A 16 2.62 -2.61 -4.18
C VAL A 16 3.64 -3.64 -4.61
N ILE A 17 4.92 -3.28 -4.46
CA ILE A 17 6.03 -4.19 -4.75
C ILE A 17 6.20 -5.17 -3.58
N ASP A 18 6.23 -6.45 -3.87
CA ASP A 18 6.54 -7.55 -2.97
C ASP A 18 7.88 -8.18 -3.36
N ARG A 19 8.91 -7.90 -2.54
CA ARG A 19 10.25 -8.45 -2.69
C ARG A 19 10.50 -9.69 -1.82
N SER A 20 9.48 -10.22 -1.14
CA SER A 20 9.65 -11.39 -0.26
C SER A 20 9.92 -12.70 -0.99
N GLY A 21 9.85 -12.71 -2.32
CA GLY A 21 10.17 -13.86 -3.17
C GLY A 21 11.67 -14.07 -3.45
N TRP A 22 12.55 -13.14 -3.07
CA TRP A 22 13.98 -13.25 -3.37
C TRP A 22 14.59 -14.54 -2.77
N GLY A 23 15.40 -15.25 -3.56
CA GLY A 23 15.99 -16.53 -3.14
C GLY A 23 15.00 -17.69 -3.06
N THR A 24 13.79 -17.55 -3.61
CA THR A 24 12.78 -18.61 -3.70
C THR A 24 12.37 -18.88 -5.15
N SER A 25 11.54 -19.88 -5.39
CA SER A 25 10.95 -20.16 -6.71
C SER A 25 9.77 -19.24 -7.07
N ARG A 26 9.43 -18.26 -6.23
CA ARG A 26 8.33 -17.31 -6.47
C ARG A 26 8.78 -16.20 -7.42
N ALA A 27 7.82 -15.61 -8.14
CA ALA A 27 8.06 -14.43 -8.96
C ALA A 27 8.70 -13.29 -8.15
N TYR A 28 9.69 -12.62 -8.75
CA TYR A 28 10.46 -11.55 -8.12
C TYR A 28 10.86 -10.47 -9.15
N PRO A 29 10.70 -9.18 -8.82
CA PRO A 29 9.76 -8.68 -7.81
C PRO A 29 8.31 -9.00 -8.22
N ALA A 30 7.42 -9.25 -7.26
CA ALA A 30 6.00 -9.43 -7.55
C ALA A 30 5.23 -8.11 -7.34
N ILE A 31 4.25 -7.82 -8.19
CA ILE A 31 3.28 -6.73 -7.94
C ILE A 31 2.01 -7.34 -7.34
N ARG A 32 1.58 -6.82 -6.18
CA ARG A 32 0.40 -7.31 -5.45
C ARG A 32 -0.68 -6.25 -5.38
N ALA A 33 -1.89 -6.59 -5.79
CA ALA A 33 -3.08 -5.77 -5.56
C ALA A 33 -3.63 -6.04 -4.14
N LEU A 34 -3.72 -5.00 -3.32
CA LEU A 34 -4.15 -5.07 -1.93
C LEU A 34 -5.26 -4.07 -1.66
N THR A 35 -6.31 -4.48 -0.95
CA THR A 35 -7.37 -3.57 -0.47
C THR A 35 -7.16 -3.28 1.00
N LEU A 36 -7.02 -2.00 1.34
CA LEU A 36 -6.67 -1.54 2.68
C LEU A 36 -7.68 -0.53 3.19
N ILE A 37 -7.76 -0.40 4.52
CA ILE A 37 -8.27 0.82 5.14
C ILE A 37 -7.31 1.97 4.78
N TRP A 38 -7.84 3.04 4.20
CA TRP A 38 -7.06 4.12 3.60
C TRP A 38 -6.73 5.22 4.62
N THR A 39 -6.15 4.81 5.75
CA THR A 39 -5.66 5.72 6.79
C THR A 39 -4.23 5.34 7.16
N CYS A 40 -3.46 6.33 7.62
CA CYS A 40 -2.09 6.14 8.07
C CYS A 40 -2.11 5.18 9.29
N PRO A 41 -1.36 4.06 9.27
CA PRO A 41 -1.39 3.09 10.36
C PRO A 41 -0.81 3.66 11.66
N THR A 42 -0.01 4.74 11.58
CA THR A 42 0.61 5.40 12.74
C THR A 42 -0.33 6.38 13.43
N CYS A 43 -0.90 7.34 12.68
CA CYS A 43 -1.69 8.43 13.25
C CYS A 43 -3.19 8.41 12.90
N ARG A 44 -3.63 7.45 12.08
CA ARG A 44 -5.01 7.31 11.56
C ARG A 44 -5.51 8.48 10.71
N GLY A 45 -4.65 9.44 10.38
CA GLY A 45 -4.92 10.48 9.39
C GLY A 45 -5.08 9.92 7.97
N PRO A 46 -5.46 10.72 6.98
CA PRO A 46 -5.61 10.27 5.61
C PRO A 46 -4.26 9.78 5.04
N ARG A 47 -4.28 8.67 4.29
CA ARG A 47 -3.17 8.33 3.40
C ARG A 47 -3.18 9.24 2.18
N GLY A 48 -2.01 9.40 1.56
CA GLY A 48 -1.85 10.14 0.31
C GLY A 48 -2.67 9.57 -0.86
N ILE A 49 -2.69 10.29 -1.98
CA ILE A 49 -3.29 9.80 -3.22
C ILE A 49 -2.26 8.90 -3.93
N PRO A 50 -2.59 7.64 -4.26
CA PRO A 50 -1.72 6.76 -5.04
C PRO A 50 -1.43 7.33 -6.43
N GLN A 51 -0.16 7.30 -6.81
CA GLN A 51 0.36 7.67 -8.11
C GLN A 51 1.11 6.49 -8.71
N LYS A 52 0.95 6.28 -10.02
CA LYS A 52 1.66 5.22 -10.72
C LYS A 52 3.14 5.56 -10.80
N HIS A 53 3.96 4.60 -10.43
CA HIS A 53 5.41 4.66 -10.53
C HIS A 53 5.93 3.47 -11.31
N ARG A 54 6.54 3.76 -12.46
CA ARG A 54 7.20 2.78 -13.32
C ARG A 54 8.69 2.71 -12.98
N PHE A 55 9.21 1.50 -12.84
CA PHE A 55 10.61 1.23 -12.51
C PHE A 55 11.14 0.00 -13.26
N HIS A 56 12.46 -0.11 -13.35
CA HIS A 56 13.15 -1.23 -13.98
C HIS A 56 13.96 -1.99 -12.93
N GLU A 57 13.78 -3.31 -12.85
CA GLU A 57 14.44 -4.19 -11.88
C GLU A 57 14.61 -5.56 -12.57
N ASP A 58 15.75 -6.22 -12.40
CA ASP A 58 16.04 -7.57 -12.95
C ASP A 58 15.76 -7.75 -14.46
N GLY A 59 15.97 -6.69 -15.25
CA GLY A 59 15.79 -6.74 -16.70
C GLY A 59 14.34 -6.58 -17.18
N GLU A 60 13.41 -6.33 -16.26
CA GLU A 60 11.99 -6.14 -16.56
C GLU A 60 11.48 -4.77 -16.09
N TRP A 61 10.44 -4.28 -16.77
CA TRP A 61 9.73 -3.05 -16.39
C TRP A 61 8.50 -3.37 -15.57
N PHE A 62 8.38 -2.76 -14.39
CA PHE A 62 7.26 -2.92 -13.48
C PHE A 62 6.56 -1.60 -13.22
N THR A 63 5.31 -1.67 -12.76
CA THR A 63 4.55 -0.50 -12.31
C THR A 63 3.90 -0.79 -10.96
N CYS A 64 4.07 0.12 -10.01
CA CYS A 64 3.47 0.08 -8.68
C CYS A 64 2.81 1.42 -8.34
N ASP A 65 2.13 1.49 -7.22
CA ASP A 65 1.52 2.69 -6.66
C ASP A 65 2.44 3.26 -5.55
N ARG A 66 2.70 4.57 -5.58
CA ARG A 66 3.39 5.35 -4.53
C ARG A 66 2.48 6.44 -4.02
N TRP A 67 2.65 6.85 -2.77
CA TRP A 67 1.91 7.98 -2.21
C TRP A 67 2.71 8.62 -1.09
N ASP A 68 2.49 9.92 -0.91
CA ASP A 68 3.02 10.69 0.21
C ASP A 68 1.89 11.00 1.19
N ASN A 69 2.04 10.54 2.43
CA ASN A 69 1.06 10.82 3.46
C ASN A 69 1.19 12.27 3.92
N PRO A 70 0.09 13.07 3.96
CA PRO A 70 0.14 14.45 4.45
C PRO A 70 0.67 14.59 5.89
N CYS A 71 0.56 13.53 6.69
CA CYS A 71 1.09 13.48 8.05
C CYS A 71 2.61 13.29 8.14
N GLY A 72 3.30 13.08 7.01
CA GLY A 72 4.75 12.89 6.95
C GLY A 72 5.25 11.47 7.27
N HIS A 73 4.39 10.56 7.77
CA HIS A 73 4.78 9.17 8.00
C HIS A 73 4.90 8.39 6.68
N VAL A 74 5.99 7.65 6.54
CA VAL A 74 6.27 6.84 5.35
C VAL A 74 5.58 5.47 5.45
N ASP A 75 4.82 5.10 4.41
CA ASP A 75 4.31 3.75 4.24
C ASP A 75 5.31 2.89 3.47
N MET A 76 6.08 2.07 4.19
CA MET A 76 6.94 1.07 3.56
C MET A 76 6.09 -0.06 2.97
N TYR A 77 6.37 -0.48 1.72
CA TYR A 77 5.60 -1.55 1.07
C TYR A 77 5.54 -2.85 1.87
N VAL A 78 6.60 -3.20 2.61
CA VAL A 78 6.60 -4.36 3.52
C VAL A 78 5.56 -4.22 4.64
N SER A 79 5.39 -3.02 5.18
CA SER A 79 4.38 -2.74 6.21
C SER A 79 2.98 -2.82 5.64
N VAL A 80 2.79 -2.30 4.42
CA VAL A 80 1.53 -2.37 3.69
C VAL A 80 1.13 -3.82 3.37
N LEU A 81 2.08 -4.65 2.93
CA LEU A 81 1.88 -6.09 2.71
C LEU A 81 1.53 -6.84 4.00
N ASN A 82 2.09 -6.42 5.13
CA ASN A 82 1.77 -7.02 6.43
C ASN A 82 0.41 -6.58 6.95
N GLU A 83 0.01 -5.33 6.70
CA GLU A 83 -1.32 -4.81 7.03
C GLU A 83 -2.41 -5.61 6.32
N SER A 84 -2.24 -5.91 5.02
CA SER A 84 -3.24 -6.67 4.25
C SER A 84 -3.41 -8.13 4.70
N ARG A 85 -2.46 -8.68 5.46
CA ARG A 85 -2.52 -10.06 5.97
C ARG A 85 -3.23 -10.17 7.33
N LYS A 86 -3.48 -9.04 8.00
CA LYS A 86 -4.09 -8.98 9.34
C LYS A 86 -5.62 -8.76 9.29
N GLY A 87 -6.20 -8.68 8.10
CA GLY A 87 -7.63 -8.45 7.85
C GLY A 87 -8.35 -9.69 7.39
#